data_AF-A0AAD1SF20-F1
#
_entry.id   AF-A0AAD1SF20-F1
#
_cell.length_a   1.000
_cell.length_b   1.000
_cell.length_c   1.000
_cell.angle_alpha   90.00
_cell.angle_beta   90.00
_cell.angle_gamma   90.00
#
_symmetry.space_group_name_H-M   'P 1'
#
loop_
_entity.id
_entity.type
_entity.pdbx_description
1 polymer ?
#
loop_
_entity_poly.entity_id
_entity_poly.type
_entity_poly.pdbx_seq_one_letter_code
_entity_poly.pdbx_strand_id
1 'polypeptide(L)'
;MGKDMMIDDMLDQVMMGKDMMIDDMLDQVMMGKDMMIDDMLDQVMMGKDMMIDDMLDQVMMGKDMMIDDMLDQVMMGKDMMIDGMYDQVMMGKDMMVDGMYDQVMMGKDMMVDGMYDQVMMGKDMMIDDMLDQVMMGKDMMVDDMYDQVMMGKDMMIDDMLDQVMMGKDMMVDDMYDQVMMGKDMMVDGMYDQVMMGKDMMIDDMLDQVMMGKDMMIDDMLDQVMMGKDMMVDGMYDQVMMGKDMMVDDMLDQVMMGKDMMVDDEEEWKVNFPHCGGSEQSPINIDTGSVVFDPNLKPIRLSGYNVTSAASLRLKNNGHTGEYGQNG
;
A
#
# COMPACT_ATOMS: atom_id res chain seq x y z
N MET A 1 -50.15 -5.45 23.98
CA MET A 1 -50.36 -4.72 22.72
C MET A 1 -50.72 -3.29 23.04
N GLY A 2 -49.75 -2.51 23.52
CA GLY A 2 -49.80 -1.04 23.49
C GLY A 2 -49.41 -0.60 22.09
N LYS A 3 -50.13 0.38 21.53
CA LYS A 3 -49.86 0.85 20.17
C LYS A 3 -48.67 1.80 20.15
N ASP A 4 -48.67 2.70 21.12
CA ASP A 4 -47.63 3.68 21.40
C ASP A 4 -47.42 3.67 22.92
N MET A 5 -46.17 3.67 23.38
CA MET A 5 -45.83 3.71 24.82
C MET A 5 -44.91 4.89 25.09
N MET A 6 -45.25 5.67 26.11
CA MET A 6 -44.40 6.71 26.70
C MET A 6 -44.20 6.32 28.16
N ILE A 7 -42.95 6.13 28.54
CA ILE A 7 -42.55 5.60 29.85
C ILE A 7 -41.45 6.51 30.38
N ASP A 8 -41.63 7.03 31.59
CA ASP A 8 -40.58 7.79 32.26
C ASP A 8 -39.58 6.79 32.88
N ASP A 9 -39.97 6.04 33.91
CA ASP A 9 -39.14 4.98 34.50
C ASP A 9 -39.84 3.62 34.48
N MET A 10 -39.13 2.54 34.14
CA MET A 10 -39.67 1.18 34.27
C MET A 10 -38.63 0.11 34.63
N LEU A 11 -39.09 -0.82 35.47
CA LEU A 11 -38.45 -2.13 35.70
C LEU A 11 -39.40 -3.21 35.18
N ASP A 12 -39.04 -3.88 34.09
CA ASP A 12 -39.80 -5.03 33.59
C ASP A 12 -38.86 -6.20 33.22
N GLN A 13 -39.41 -7.34 32.81
CA GLN A 13 -38.63 -8.47 32.28
C GLN A 13 -38.74 -8.63 30.76
N VAL A 14 -39.83 -8.15 30.18
CA VAL A 14 -40.04 -8.17 28.73
C VAL A 14 -40.95 -7.02 28.33
N MET A 15 -40.44 -6.12 27.50
CA MET A 15 -41.21 -5.06 26.88
C MET A 15 -41.48 -5.35 25.39
N MET A 16 -42.73 -5.13 24.97
CA MET A 16 -43.13 -5.25 23.58
C MET A 16 -44.02 -4.08 23.16
N GLY A 17 -43.53 -3.28 22.22
CA GLY A 17 -44.24 -2.13 21.66
C GLY A 17 -44.09 -2.05 20.15
N LYS A 18 -44.90 -1.19 19.52
CA LYS A 18 -44.66 -0.82 18.12
C LYS A 18 -43.81 0.44 18.10
N ASP A 19 -44.31 1.50 18.74
CA ASP A 19 -43.64 2.80 18.84
C ASP A 19 -43.41 3.07 20.34
N MET A 20 -42.15 3.19 20.76
CA MET A 20 -41.76 3.33 22.17
C MET A 20 -40.87 4.55 22.37
N MET A 21 -41.17 5.35 23.39
CA MET A 21 -40.38 6.47 23.86
C MET A 21 -40.17 6.28 25.36
N ILE A 22 -38.93 6.06 25.77
CA ILE A 22 -38.56 5.79 27.16
C ILE A 22 -37.46 6.74 27.61
N ASP A 23 -37.59 7.29 28.82
CA ASP A 23 -36.52 8.04 29.51
C ASP A 23 -35.52 7.04 30.09
N ASP A 24 -35.87 6.37 31.20
CA ASP A 24 -35.00 5.42 31.91
C ASP A 24 -35.58 3.99 31.92
N MET A 25 -34.75 2.99 31.60
CA MET A 25 -35.16 1.59 31.70
C MET A 25 -34.13 0.63 32.25
N LEU A 26 -34.63 -0.33 33.05
CA LEU A 26 -34.00 -1.63 33.26
C LEU A 26 -34.95 -2.75 32.81
N ASP A 27 -34.57 -3.50 31.79
CA ASP A 27 -35.32 -4.67 31.30
C ASP A 27 -34.39 -5.88 31.09
N GLN A 28 -34.93 -7.05 30.73
CA GLN A 28 -34.15 -8.16 30.19
C GLN A 28 -34.33 -8.38 28.69
N VAL A 29 -35.49 -8.02 28.14
CA VAL A 29 -35.75 -8.14 26.70
C VAL A 29 -36.68 -7.04 26.21
N MET A 30 -36.18 -6.19 25.33
CA MET A 30 -37.00 -5.24 24.60
C MET A 30 -37.21 -5.63 23.14
N MET A 31 -38.47 -5.57 22.68
CA MET A 31 -38.84 -5.73 21.28
C MET A 31 -39.73 -4.58 20.79
N GLY A 32 -39.24 -3.83 19.81
CA GLY A 32 -39.91 -2.69 19.21
C GLY A 32 -39.84 -2.66 17.70
N LYS A 33 -40.65 -1.82 17.07
CA LYS A 33 -40.41 -1.43 15.68
C LYS A 33 -39.61 -0.13 15.64
N ASP A 34 -40.14 0.90 16.29
CA ASP A 34 -39.59 2.26 16.34
C ASP A 34 -39.35 2.60 17.82
N MET A 35 -38.08 2.76 18.23
CA MET A 35 -37.69 2.97 19.63
C MET A 35 -36.83 4.21 19.77
N MET A 36 -37.15 5.05 20.76
CA MET A 36 -36.39 6.22 21.18
C MET A 36 -36.19 6.10 22.69
N ILE A 37 -34.95 6.02 23.13
CA ILE A 37 -34.56 5.69 24.50
C ILE A 37 -33.47 6.67 24.93
N ASP A 38 -33.60 7.28 26.11
CA ASP A 38 -32.53 8.11 26.69
C ASP A 38 -31.50 7.16 27.34
N ASP A 39 -31.82 6.59 28.51
CA ASP A 39 -30.93 5.71 29.29
C ASP A 39 -31.48 4.28 29.35
N MET A 40 -30.62 3.29 29.06
CA MET A 40 -31.01 1.88 29.20
C MET A 40 -29.96 0.94 29.75
N LEU A 41 -30.46 -0.01 30.55
CA LEU A 41 -29.78 -1.22 30.97
C LEU A 41 -30.62 -2.45 30.60
N ASP A 42 -30.26 -3.15 29.52
CA ASP A 42 -30.98 -4.35 29.05
C ASP A 42 -30.03 -5.55 28.87
N GLN A 43 -30.57 -6.74 28.56
CA GLN A 43 -29.77 -7.87 28.06
C GLN A 43 -29.97 -8.15 26.58
N VAL A 44 -31.15 -7.86 26.03
CA VAL A 44 -31.43 -8.09 24.61
C VAL A 44 -32.39 -7.06 24.06
N MET A 45 -31.91 -6.25 23.12
CA MET A 45 -32.75 -5.36 22.33
C MET A 45 -32.94 -5.84 20.89
N MET A 46 -34.20 -5.82 20.42
CA MET A 46 -34.55 -6.07 19.03
C MET A 46 -35.46 -4.97 18.48
N GLY A 47 -34.98 -4.26 17.46
CA GLY A 47 -35.68 -3.15 16.82
C GLY A 47 -35.60 -3.17 15.30
N LYS A 48 -36.44 -2.37 14.66
CA LYS A 48 -36.21 -2.01 13.26
C LYS A 48 -35.46 -0.69 13.19
N ASP A 49 -36.01 0.34 13.82
CA ASP A 49 -35.52 1.71 13.82
C ASP A 49 -35.28 2.10 15.29
N MET A 50 -34.02 2.32 15.69
CA MET A 50 -33.62 2.57 17.08
C MET A 50 -32.79 3.85 17.18
N MET A 51 -33.12 4.70 18.15
CA MET A 51 -32.38 5.90 18.53
C MET A 51 -32.17 5.87 20.04
N ILE A 52 -30.92 5.85 20.47
CA ILE A 52 -30.54 5.57 21.86
C ILE A 52 -29.42 6.53 22.25
N ASP A 53 -29.58 7.24 23.36
CA ASP A 53 -28.53 8.16 23.85
C ASP A 53 -27.46 7.36 24.61
N ASP A 54 -27.83 6.75 25.74
CA ASP A 54 -26.92 6.02 26.63
C ASP A 54 -27.38 4.56 26.86
N MET A 55 -26.48 3.58 26.67
CA MET A 55 -26.82 2.17 26.87
C MET A 55 -25.72 1.28 27.46
N LEU A 56 -26.13 0.38 28.36
CA LEU A 56 -25.44 -0.89 28.61
C LEU A 56 -26.34 -2.07 28.22
N ASP A 57 -25.94 -2.86 27.21
CA ASP A 57 -26.66 -4.06 26.78
C ASP A 57 -25.69 -5.27 26.63
N GLN A 58 -26.23 -6.46 26.38
CA GLN A 58 -25.43 -7.60 25.92
C GLN A 58 -25.64 -7.95 24.45
N VAL A 59 -26.84 -7.71 23.90
CA VAL A 59 -27.12 -8.03 22.50
C VAL A 59 -28.11 -7.07 21.90
N MET A 60 -27.64 -6.28 20.93
CA MET A 60 -28.50 -5.45 20.10
C MET A 60 -28.67 -5.99 18.67
N MET A 61 -29.91 -6.05 18.21
CA MET A 61 -30.24 -6.38 16.82
C MET A 61 -31.19 -5.34 16.21
N GLY A 62 -30.70 -4.64 15.18
CA GLY A 62 -31.43 -3.59 14.49
C GLY A 62 -31.38 -3.67 12.98
N LYS A 63 -32.23 -2.91 12.29
CA LYS A 63 -32.00 -2.59 10.88
C LYS A 63 -31.28 -1.25 10.77
N ASP A 64 -31.87 -0.21 11.36
CA ASP A 64 -31.43 1.17 11.31
C ASP A 64 -31.19 1.63 12.76
N MET A 65 -29.95 1.89 13.14
CA MET A 65 -29.54 2.21 14.52
C MET A 65 -28.74 3.51 14.56
N MET A 66 -29.11 4.39 15.50
CA MET A 66 -28.39 5.61 15.84
C MET A 66 -28.16 5.60 17.35
N ILE A 67 -26.91 5.61 17.76
CA ILE A 67 -26.50 5.39 19.14
C ILE A 67 -25.41 6.41 19.45
N ASP A 68 -25.55 7.16 20.52
CA ASP A 68 -24.48 8.03 20.98
C ASP A 68 -23.54 7.15 21.83
N ASP A 69 -23.71 7.05 23.14
CA ASP A 69 -22.80 6.30 24.03
C ASP A 69 -23.27 4.86 24.33
N MET A 70 -22.38 3.87 24.14
CA MET A 70 -22.71 2.47 24.42
C MET A 70 -21.57 1.60 25.00
N LEU A 71 -21.94 0.70 25.91
CA LEU A 71 -21.19 -0.52 26.22
C LEU A 71 -22.03 -1.77 25.92
N ASP A 72 -21.64 -2.56 24.91
CA ASP A 72 -22.34 -3.80 24.51
C ASP A 72 -21.37 -5.00 24.43
N GLN A 73 -21.90 -6.21 24.21
CA GLN A 73 -21.11 -7.37 23.82
C GLN A 73 -21.32 -7.77 22.36
N VAL A 74 -22.51 -7.57 21.78
CA VAL A 74 -22.77 -7.92 20.39
C VAL A 74 -23.81 -6.98 19.76
N MET A 75 -23.36 -6.18 18.80
CA MET A 75 -24.24 -5.43 17.93
C MET A 75 -24.36 -6.04 16.52
N MET A 76 -25.61 -6.18 16.05
CA MET A 76 -25.91 -6.58 14.68
C MET A 76 -26.89 -5.61 14.02
N GLY A 77 -26.46 -4.98 12.94
CA GLY A 77 -27.23 -3.98 12.19
C GLY A 77 -27.15 -4.13 10.68
N LYS A 78 -28.02 -3.42 9.96
CA LYS A 78 -27.80 -3.15 8.54
C LYS A 78 -27.12 -1.80 8.37
N ASP A 79 -27.74 -0.75 8.89
CA ASP A 79 -27.34 0.65 8.77
C ASP A 79 -27.12 1.19 10.20
N MET A 80 -25.87 1.49 10.57
CA MET A 80 -25.49 1.88 11.94
C MET A 80 -24.73 3.21 11.94
N MET A 81 -25.09 4.10 12.85
CA MET A 81 -24.40 5.35 13.16
C MET A 81 -24.15 5.40 14.66
N ILE A 82 -22.89 5.45 15.07
CA ILE A 82 -22.47 5.25 16.46
C ILE A 82 -21.43 6.31 16.84
N ASP A 83 -21.61 6.99 17.97
CA ASP A 83 -20.72 8.05 18.48
C ASP A 83 -20.25 7.73 19.91
N GLY A 84 -19.18 6.95 20.04
CA GLY A 84 -18.65 6.53 21.34
C GLY A 84 -19.10 5.13 21.74
N MET A 85 -18.23 4.13 21.58
CA MET A 85 -18.59 2.76 21.93
C MET A 85 -17.44 1.89 22.43
N TYR A 86 -17.77 0.99 23.36
CA TYR A 86 -16.94 -0.19 23.65
C TYR A 86 -17.77 -1.47 23.49
N ASP A 87 -17.53 -2.24 22.44
CA ASP A 87 -18.18 -3.52 22.17
C ASP A 87 -17.16 -4.66 22.03
N GLN A 88 -17.61 -5.91 22.07
CA GLN A 88 -16.79 -7.04 21.66
C GLN A 88 -16.95 -7.33 20.16
N VAL A 89 -18.18 -7.29 19.64
CA VAL A 89 -18.44 -7.73 18.26
C VAL A 89 -19.50 -6.88 17.58
N MET A 90 -19.06 -6.12 16.58
CA MET A 90 -19.93 -5.36 15.69
C MET A 90 -20.07 -6.02 14.32
N MET A 91 -21.31 -6.21 13.86
CA MET A 91 -21.61 -6.71 12.52
C MET A 91 -22.62 -5.82 11.80
N GLY A 92 -22.20 -5.18 10.71
CA GLY A 92 -23.01 -4.27 9.92
C GLY A 92 -22.92 -4.51 8.42
N LYS A 93 -23.83 -3.90 7.66
CA LYS A 93 -23.60 -3.71 6.22
C LYS A 93 -22.96 -2.35 5.97
N ASP A 94 -23.61 -1.30 6.44
CA ASP A 94 -23.24 0.11 6.24
C ASP A 94 -23.04 0.72 7.64
N MET A 95 -21.81 1.09 8.00
CA MET A 95 -21.45 1.57 9.34
C MET A 95 -20.74 2.92 9.27
N MET A 96 -21.16 3.85 10.12
CA MET A 96 -20.49 5.11 10.41
C MET A 96 -20.22 5.17 11.91
N VAL A 97 -18.96 5.29 12.28
CA VAL A 97 -18.50 5.14 13.65
C VAL A 97 -17.56 6.28 13.97
N ASP A 98 -17.82 6.97 15.07
CA ASP A 98 -16.91 7.95 15.68
C ASP A 98 -16.51 7.42 17.06
N GLY A 99 -15.21 7.26 17.32
CA GLY A 99 -14.66 6.86 18.62
C GLY A 99 -15.05 5.47 19.12
N MET A 100 -14.26 4.44 18.81
CA MET A 100 -14.57 3.05 19.20
C MET A 100 -13.40 2.26 19.79
N TYR A 101 -13.74 1.34 20.71
CA TYR A 101 -12.85 0.31 21.25
C TYR A 101 -13.49 -1.08 21.14
N ASP A 102 -13.24 -1.79 20.04
CA ASP A 102 -13.84 -3.10 19.79
C ASP A 102 -12.83 -4.26 19.75
N GLN A 103 -13.33 -5.49 19.81
CA GLN A 103 -12.48 -6.65 19.47
C GLN A 103 -12.62 -7.04 18.01
N VAL A 104 -13.84 -7.02 17.46
CA VAL A 104 -14.10 -7.46 16.09
C VAL A 104 -15.16 -6.59 15.44
N MET A 105 -14.78 -5.93 14.34
CA MET A 105 -15.70 -5.22 13.47
C MET A 105 -15.80 -5.93 12.10
N MET A 106 -17.03 -6.20 11.66
CA MET A 106 -17.30 -6.77 10.34
C MET A 106 -18.35 -5.95 9.58
N GLY A 107 -17.96 -5.38 8.44
CA GLY A 107 -18.79 -4.54 7.60
C GLY A 107 -18.69 -4.86 6.12
N LYS A 108 -19.62 -4.31 5.33
CA LYS A 108 -19.39 -4.18 3.89
C LYS A 108 -18.80 -2.80 3.59
N ASP A 109 -19.49 -1.75 4.01
CA ASP A 109 -19.17 -0.35 3.75
C ASP A 109 -18.98 0.32 5.13
N MET A 110 -17.76 0.74 5.46
CA MET A 110 -17.40 1.28 6.79
C MET A 110 -16.73 2.65 6.66
N MET A 111 -17.18 3.60 7.47
CA MET A 111 -16.55 4.90 7.70
C MET A 111 -16.27 5.03 9.18
N VAL A 112 -15.00 5.16 9.54
CA VAL A 112 -14.53 5.11 10.93
C VAL A 112 -13.63 6.30 11.20
N ASP A 113 -13.98 7.07 12.23
CA ASP A 113 -13.17 8.15 12.78
C ASP A 113 -12.72 7.72 14.19
N GLY A 114 -11.41 7.51 14.38
CA GLY A 114 -10.81 7.12 15.66
C GLY A 114 -11.22 5.73 16.20
N MET A 115 -10.34 4.73 16.05
CA MET A 115 -10.63 3.37 16.52
C MET A 115 -9.44 2.63 17.13
N TYR A 116 -9.75 1.77 18.11
CA TYR A 116 -8.82 0.82 18.74
C TYR A 116 -9.38 -0.60 18.71
N ASP A 117 -9.03 -1.39 17.69
CA ASP A 117 -9.60 -2.70 17.44
C ASP A 117 -8.57 -3.85 17.51
N GLN A 118 -9.05 -5.11 17.47
CA GLN A 118 -8.17 -6.27 17.22
C GLN A 118 -8.33 -6.87 15.83
N VAL A 119 -9.53 -6.81 15.25
CA VAL A 119 -9.78 -7.32 13.91
C VAL A 119 -10.87 -6.51 13.22
N MET A 120 -10.50 -5.83 12.13
CA MET A 120 -11.44 -5.24 11.20
C MET A 120 -11.54 -6.03 9.88
N MET A 121 -12.77 -6.33 9.45
CA MET A 121 -13.03 -6.93 8.14
C MET A 121 -14.08 -6.14 7.36
N GLY A 122 -13.71 -5.65 6.18
CA GLY A 122 -14.56 -4.84 5.32
C GLY A 122 -14.46 -5.21 3.85
N LYS A 123 -15.41 -4.71 3.04
CA LYS A 123 -15.18 -4.64 1.59
C LYS A 123 -14.63 -3.27 1.22
N ASP A 124 -15.33 -2.21 1.60
CA ASP A 124 -15.07 -0.82 1.28
C ASP A 124 -14.89 -0.07 2.61
N MET A 125 -13.68 0.40 2.93
CA MET A 125 -13.34 1.01 4.22
C MET A 125 -12.71 2.39 4.02
N MET A 126 -13.17 3.37 4.79
CA MET A 126 -12.60 4.71 4.92
C MET A 126 -12.34 4.97 6.40
N ILE A 127 -11.07 5.16 6.75
CA ILE A 127 -10.61 5.23 8.14
C ILE A 127 -9.73 6.47 8.28
N ASP A 128 -10.00 7.30 9.28
CA ASP A 128 -9.15 8.47 9.59
C ASP A 128 -7.99 8.02 10.47
N ASP A 129 -8.24 7.77 11.76
CA ASP A 129 -7.26 7.32 12.76
C ASP A 129 -7.55 5.88 13.24
N MET A 130 -6.56 4.99 13.22
CA MET A 130 -6.71 3.63 13.76
C MET A 130 -5.47 3.02 14.41
N LEU A 131 -5.68 2.29 15.51
CA LEU A 131 -4.76 1.23 15.96
C LEU A 131 -5.48 -0.13 15.95
N ASP A 132 -5.10 -1.05 15.07
CA ASP A 132 -5.64 -2.41 15.00
C ASP A 132 -4.51 -3.47 15.03
N GLN A 133 -4.85 -4.75 15.19
CA GLN A 133 -3.92 -5.84 14.92
C GLN A 133 -4.06 -6.40 13.51
N VAL A 134 -5.29 -6.53 13.01
CA VAL A 134 -5.53 -7.18 11.72
C VAL A 134 -6.65 -6.51 10.95
N MET A 135 -6.28 -5.86 9.85
CA MET A 135 -7.23 -5.32 8.89
C MET A 135 -7.31 -6.14 7.61
N MET A 136 -8.52 -6.48 7.19
CA MET A 136 -8.78 -7.14 5.91
C MET A 136 -9.85 -6.42 5.11
N GLY A 137 -9.46 -5.90 3.94
CA GLY A 137 -10.33 -5.15 3.04
C GLY A 137 -10.25 -5.60 1.60
N LYS A 138 -11.19 -5.15 0.77
CA LYS A 138 -10.98 -5.14 -0.68
C LYS A 138 -10.46 -3.78 -1.12
N ASP A 139 -11.20 -2.72 -0.80
CA ASP A 139 -10.95 -1.34 -1.19
C ASP A 139 -10.79 -0.53 0.12
N MET A 140 -9.59 -0.03 0.40
CA MET A 140 -9.26 0.66 1.66
C MET A 140 -8.67 2.04 1.39
N MET A 141 -9.16 3.04 2.10
CA MET A 141 -8.60 4.39 2.17
C MET A 141 -8.36 4.71 3.63
N VAL A 142 -7.11 4.99 4.00
CA VAL A 142 -6.72 5.23 5.39
C VAL A 142 -5.80 6.45 5.46
N ASP A 143 -6.05 7.36 6.40
CA ASP A 143 -5.18 8.51 6.68
C ASP A 143 -4.01 8.08 7.57
N ASP A 144 -4.26 7.84 8.86
CA ASP A 144 -3.24 7.51 9.87
C ASP A 144 -3.48 6.11 10.48
N MET A 145 -2.49 5.21 10.41
CA MET A 145 -2.63 3.85 10.98
C MET A 145 -1.40 3.31 11.71
N TYR A 146 -1.66 2.55 12.78
CA TYR A 146 -0.69 1.66 13.41
C TYR A 146 -1.23 0.23 13.55
N ASP A 147 -0.80 -0.65 12.65
CA ASP A 147 -1.30 -2.04 12.58
C ASP A 147 -0.21 -3.09 12.75
N GLN A 148 -0.61 -4.38 12.83
CA GLN A 148 0.34 -5.49 12.68
C GLN A 148 0.23 -6.24 11.35
N VAL A 149 -0.98 -6.30 10.77
CA VAL A 149 -1.21 -6.96 9.49
C VAL A 149 -2.33 -6.27 8.74
N MET A 150 -2.01 -5.66 7.61
CA MET A 150 -2.99 -5.22 6.62
C MET A 150 -3.04 -6.14 5.39
N MET A 151 -4.24 -6.55 4.98
CA MET A 151 -4.48 -7.27 3.73
C MET A 151 -5.58 -6.62 2.89
N GLY A 152 -5.24 -6.20 1.68
CA GLY A 152 -6.13 -5.53 0.75
C GLY A 152 -6.03 -6.00 -0.68
N LYS A 153 -6.98 -5.60 -1.53
CA LYS A 153 -6.78 -5.65 -2.97
C LYS A 153 -6.29 -4.29 -3.47
N ASP A 154 -7.05 -3.24 -3.19
CA ASP A 154 -6.84 -1.87 -3.64
C ASP A 154 -6.72 -1.00 -2.37
N MET A 155 -5.52 -0.44 -2.11
CA MET A 155 -5.22 0.30 -0.87
C MET A 155 -4.64 1.68 -1.19
N MET A 156 -5.14 2.71 -0.49
CA MET A 156 -4.63 4.08 -0.50
C MET A 156 -4.41 4.51 0.94
N ILE A 157 -3.17 4.83 1.28
CA ILE A 157 -2.72 5.08 2.65
C ILE A 157 -1.87 6.34 2.64
N ASP A 158 -2.12 7.28 3.57
CA ASP A 158 -1.27 8.46 3.76
C ASP A 158 -0.09 8.11 4.67
N ASP A 159 -0.32 7.95 5.98
CA ASP A 159 0.70 7.64 6.99
C ASP A 159 0.47 6.25 7.63
N MET A 160 1.51 5.41 7.68
CA MET A 160 1.40 4.10 8.34
C MET A 160 2.65 3.61 9.07
N LEU A 161 2.42 2.98 10.23
CA LEU A 161 3.37 2.05 10.86
C LEU A 161 2.76 0.63 10.98
N ASP A 162 3.13 -0.30 10.12
CA ASP A 162 2.67 -1.71 10.15
C ASP A 162 3.85 -2.70 10.28
N GLN A 163 3.57 -3.98 10.53
CA GLN A 163 4.56 -5.03 10.35
C GLN A 163 4.43 -5.69 8.98
N VAL A 164 3.21 -5.94 8.50
CA VAL A 164 3.01 -6.72 7.28
C VAL A 164 1.84 -6.20 6.46
N MET A 165 2.17 -5.61 5.31
CA MET A 165 1.20 -5.21 4.32
C MET A 165 1.18 -6.17 3.12
N MET A 166 -0.02 -6.61 2.72
CA MET A 166 -0.24 -7.40 1.51
C MET A 166 -1.35 -6.83 0.65
N GLY A 167 -1.00 -6.41 -0.57
CA GLY A 167 -1.92 -5.80 -1.53
C GLY A 167 -1.81 -6.37 -2.94
N LYS A 168 -2.78 -6.04 -3.79
CA LYS A 168 -2.58 -6.15 -5.24
C LYS A 168 -2.13 -4.80 -5.80
N ASP A 169 -2.91 -3.76 -5.57
CA ASP A 169 -2.72 -2.41 -6.07
C ASP A 169 -2.61 -1.49 -4.84
N MET A 170 -1.44 -0.89 -4.60
CA MET A 170 -1.16 -0.08 -3.41
C MET A 170 -0.63 1.31 -3.79
N MET A 171 -1.16 2.33 -3.14
CA MET A 171 -0.68 3.72 -3.18
C MET A 171 -0.44 4.16 -1.74
N VAL A 172 0.79 4.53 -1.43
CA VAL A 172 1.24 4.84 -0.07
C VAL A 172 2.07 6.13 -0.15
N ASP A 173 1.81 7.10 0.72
CA ASP A 173 2.69 8.25 0.94
C ASP A 173 3.80 7.80 1.91
N ASP A 174 3.71 8.13 3.20
CA ASP A 174 4.75 7.88 4.21
C ASP A 174 4.53 6.56 4.97
N MET A 175 5.54 5.67 4.96
CA MET A 175 5.43 4.36 5.64
C MET A 175 6.69 3.88 6.37
N TYR A 176 6.46 3.18 7.48
CA TYR A 176 7.49 2.36 8.15
C TYR A 176 6.99 0.94 8.43
N ASP A 177 7.28 0.00 7.53
CA ASP A 177 6.87 -1.39 7.66
C ASP A 177 8.04 -2.36 7.83
N GLN A 178 7.74 -3.62 8.19
CA GLN A 178 8.74 -4.68 8.07
C GLN A 178 8.67 -5.37 6.71
N VAL A 179 7.47 -5.64 6.22
CA VAL A 179 7.27 -6.42 5.00
C VAL A 179 6.10 -5.86 4.20
N MET A 180 6.39 -5.36 3.00
CA MET A 180 5.38 -5.02 2.01
C MET A 180 5.39 -6.02 0.85
N MET A 181 4.22 -6.54 0.49
CA MET A 181 4.03 -7.41 -0.68
C MET A 181 2.89 -6.93 -1.57
N GLY A 182 3.21 -6.57 -2.81
CA GLY A 182 2.26 -6.05 -3.79
C GLY A 182 2.40 -6.68 -5.16
N LYS A 183 1.42 -6.44 -6.04
CA LYS A 183 1.63 -6.61 -7.47
C LYS A 183 2.04 -5.29 -8.10
N ASP A 184 1.23 -4.26 -7.94
CA ASP A 184 1.37 -2.93 -8.51
C ASP A 184 1.46 -1.94 -7.33
N MET A 185 2.61 -1.29 -7.12
CA MET A 185 2.87 -0.42 -5.97
C MET A 185 3.34 0.96 -6.41
N MET A 186 2.78 2.01 -5.80
CA MET A 186 3.23 3.40 -5.87
C MET A 186 3.48 3.88 -4.44
N VAL A 187 4.70 4.31 -4.15
CA VAL A 187 5.15 4.66 -2.80
C VAL A 187 5.91 5.98 -2.85
N ASP A 188 5.63 6.92 -1.94
CA ASP A 188 6.31 8.22 -1.81
C ASP A 188 6.85 8.41 -0.37
N GLY A 189 8.04 7.90 -0.09
CA GLY A 189 8.64 7.95 1.24
C GLY A 189 8.44 6.67 2.06
N MET A 190 9.47 5.84 2.16
CA MET A 190 9.35 4.57 2.92
C MET A 190 10.61 4.13 3.65
N TYR A 191 10.41 3.46 4.79
CA TYR A 191 11.43 2.77 5.57
C TYR A 191 11.04 1.32 5.88
N ASP A 192 11.33 0.39 4.96
CA ASP A 192 10.98 -1.02 5.12
C ASP A 192 12.19 -1.95 5.33
N GLN A 193 11.93 -3.19 5.76
CA GLN A 193 12.95 -4.23 5.71
C GLN A 193 12.90 -5.02 4.40
N VAL A 194 11.70 -5.34 3.91
CA VAL A 194 11.52 -6.18 2.74
C VAL A 194 10.33 -5.70 1.91
N MET A 195 10.61 -5.28 0.69
CA MET A 195 9.60 -5.00 -0.32
C MET A 195 9.61 -6.04 -1.43
N MET A 196 8.44 -6.59 -1.76
CA MET A 196 8.27 -7.50 -2.90
C MET A 196 7.11 -7.08 -3.80
N GLY A 197 7.42 -6.76 -5.05
CA GLY A 197 6.47 -6.30 -6.05
C GLY A 197 6.60 -7.00 -7.39
N LYS A 198 5.63 -6.81 -8.27
CA LYS A 198 5.85 -7.04 -9.70
C LYS A 198 6.22 -5.74 -10.40
N ASP A 199 5.38 -4.73 -10.27
CA ASP A 199 5.48 -3.41 -10.91
C ASP A 199 5.54 -2.37 -9.78
N MET A 200 6.67 -1.67 -9.62
CA MET A 200 6.90 -0.74 -8.49
C MET A 200 7.34 0.63 -9.01
N MET A 201 6.73 1.69 -8.48
CA MET A 201 7.12 3.10 -8.65
C MET A 201 7.34 3.69 -7.27
N ILE A 202 8.54 4.14 -6.99
CA ILE A 202 8.98 4.52 -5.65
C ILE A 202 9.71 5.86 -5.74
N ASP A 203 9.28 6.82 -4.93
CA ASP A 203 9.96 8.09 -4.67
C ASP A 203 10.49 8.02 -3.24
N ASP A 204 11.78 8.25 -3.02
CA ASP A 204 12.49 8.24 -1.72
C ASP A 204 12.29 6.96 -0.86
N MET A 205 13.31 6.10 -0.78
CA MET A 205 13.22 4.86 0.04
C MET A 205 14.48 4.47 0.80
N LEU A 206 14.28 3.88 1.98
CA LEU A 206 15.28 3.31 2.87
C LEU A 206 14.97 1.86 3.25
N ASP A 207 15.47 0.91 2.46
CA ASP A 207 15.14 -0.52 2.57
C ASP A 207 16.35 -1.44 2.89
N GLN A 208 16.09 -2.71 3.20
CA GLN A 208 17.15 -3.75 3.24
C GLN A 208 17.09 -4.73 2.07
N VAL A 209 15.90 -5.05 1.56
CA VAL A 209 15.76 -5.96 0.43
C VAL A 209 14.56 -5.56 -0.42
N MET A 210 14.82 -5.18 -1.66
CA MET A 210 13.80 -5.01 -2.68
C MET A 210 13.83 -6.12 -3.74
N MET A 211 12.65 -6.69 -4.04
CA MET A 211 12.49 -7.64 -5.14
C MET A 211 11.31 -7.26 -6.04
N GLY A 212 11.61 -6.96 -7.31
CA GLY A 212 10.63 -6.57 -8.31
C GLY A 212 10.76 -7.33 -9.62
N LYS A 213 9.79 -7.16 -10.53
CA LYS A 213 10.03 -7.47 -11.95
C LYS A 213 10.39 -6.20 -12.71
N ASP A 214 9.52 -5.20 -12.62
CA ASP A 214 9.59 -3.92 -13.32
C ASP A 214 9.62 -2.82 -12.24
N MET A 215 10.73 -2.08 -12.11
CA MET A 215 10.94 -1.11 -11.03
C MET A 215 11.35 0.26 -11.60
N MET A 216 10.73 1.32 -11.10
CA MET A 216 11.08 2.72 -11.34
C MET A 216 11.26 3.39 -9.99
N ILE A 217 12.47 3.87 -9.71
CA ILE A 217 12.88 4.33 -8.40
C ILE A 217 13.58 5.68 -8.56
N ASP A 218 13.19 6.65 -7.74
CA ASP A 218 13.87 7.93 -7.55
C ASP A 218 14.39 7.98 -6.10
N ASP A 219 15.68 8.28 -5.93
CA ASP A 219 16.40 8.40 -4.66
C ASP A 219 16.22 7.21 -3.67
N MET A 220 17.20 6.29 -3.63
CA MET A 220 17.13 5.10 -2.76
C MET A 220 18.42 4.78 -1.98
N LEU A 221 18.23 4.23 -0.80
CA LEU A 221 19.26 3.62 0.05
C LEU A 221 18.83 2.18 0.43
N ASP A 222 19.25 1.17 -0.32
CA ASP A 222 18.94 -0.25 -0.04
C ASP A 222 20.22 -1.09 0.21
N GLN A 223 20.11 -2.29 0.79
CA GLN A 223 21.22 -3.26 0.80
C GLN A 223 21.17 -4.17 -0.42
N VAL A 224 19.98 -4.64 -0.84
CA VAL A 224 19.87 -5.65 -1.89
C VAL A 224 18.66 -5.42 -2.77
N MET A 225 18.92 -5.01 -4.01
CA MET A 225 17.90 -4.90 -5.05
C MET A 225 17.99 -6.04 -6.07
N MET A 226 16.85 -6.67 -6.35
CA MET A 226 16.73 -7.67 -7.41
C MET A 226 15.52 -7.40 -8.31
N GLY A 227 15.76 -7.24 -9.61
CA GLY A 227 14.66 -7.16 -10.56
C GLY A 227 15.00 -7.57 -11.97
N LYS A 228 14.02 -7.59 -12.87
CA LYS A 228 14.27 -7.92 -14.27
C LYS A 228 14.59 -6.66 -15.07
N ASP A 229 13.69 -5.69 -15.00
CA ASP A 229 13.69 -4.45 -15.76
C ASP A 229 13.68 -3.29 -14.73
N MET A 230 14.77 -2.53 -14.62
CA MET A 230 14.95 -1.51 -13.56
C MET A 230 15.35 -0.16 -14.17
N MET A 231 14.70 0.91 -13.72
CA MET A 231 15.06 2.30 -13.97
C MET A 231 15.25 2.98 -12.62
N VAL A 232 16.45 3.47 -12.37
CA VAL A 232 16.83 4.03 -11.07
C VAL A 232 17.52 5.37 -11.29
N ASP A 233 17.09 6.40 -10.59
CA ASP A 233 17.76 7.69 -10.48
C ASP A 233 18.15 7.90 -9.01
N GLY A 234 19.41 8.21 -8.72
CA GLY A 234 19.90 8.44 -7.35
C GLY A 234 19.89 7.19 -6.45
N MET A 235 21.03 6.53 -6.24
CA MET A 235 21.05 5.31 -5.41
C MET A 235 22.35 5.07 -4.65
N TYR A 236 22.24 4.49 -3.43
CA TYR A 236 23.37 3.88 -2.73
C TYR A 236 23.04 2.47 -2.25
N ASP A 237 23.35 1.46 -3.06
CA ASP A 237 23.10 0.06 -2.71
C ASP A 237 24.36 -0.77 -2.47
N GLN A 238 24.25 -1.87 -1.73
CA GLN A 238 25.36 -2.83 -1.65
C GLN A 238 25.36 -3.79 -2.83
N VAL A 239 24.19 -4.27 -3.25
CA VAL A 239 24.06 -5.29 -4.29
C VAL A 239 22.82 -5.03 -5.15
N MET A 240 23.03 -4.82 -6.45
CA MET A 240 21.96 -4.79 -7.43
C MET A 240 22.11 -5.93 -8.44
N MET A 241 21.01 -6.65 -8.69
CA MET A 241 20.97 -7.71 -9.71
C MET A 241 19.76 -7.55 -10.62
N GLY A 242 20.00 -7.52 -11.93
CA GLY A 242 18.90 -7.59 -12.89
C GLY A 242 19.28 -7.88 -14.32
N LYS A 243 18.29 -7.96 -15.21
CA LYS A 243 18.57 -8.30 -16.61
C LYS A 243 18.83 -7.04 -17.43
N ASP A 244 17.88 -6.12 -17.39
CA ASP A 244 17.79 -4.90 -18.19
C ASP A 244 17.75 -3.72 -17.19
N MET A 245 18.86 -3.00 -17.04
CA MET A 245 19.02 -1.95 -16.01
C MET A 245 19.41 -0.61 -16.63
N MET A 246 18.72 0.46 -16.27
CA MET A 246 19.05 1.84 -16.58
C MET A 246 19.21 2.61 -15.28
N VAL A 247 20.41 3.13 -15.04
CA VAL A 247 20.76 3.72 -13.75
C VAL A 247 21.51 5.04 -13.98
N ASP A 248 21.10 6.08 -13.25
CA ASP A 248 21.82 7.35 -13.13
C ASP A 248 22.23 7.60 -11.65
N ASP A 249 23.29 8.38 -11.44
CA ASP A 249 23.78 8.84 -10.11
C ASP A 249 23.81 7.75 -9.00
N MET A 250 24.65 6.73 -9.17
CA MET A 250 24.73 5.56 -8.28
C MET A 250 26.05 5.41 -7.51
N LEU A 251 25.98 4.89 -6.28
CA LEU A 251 27.12 4.46 -5.46
C LEU A 251 26.97 3.02 -4.95
N ASP A 252 27.20 2.06 -5.85
CA ASP A 252 27.02 0.63 -5.60
C ASP A 252 28.32 -0.16 -5.39
N GLN A 253 28.28 -1.20 -4.55
CA GLN A 253 29.43 -2.13 -4.43
C GLN A 253 29.44 -3.23 -5.50
N VAL A 254 28.27 -3.73 -5.90
CA VAL A 254 28.15 -4.89 -6.80
C VAL A 254 26.90 -4.78 -7.68
N MET A 255 27.09 -4.61 -8.99
CA MET A 255 26.01 -4.75 -9.98
C MET A 255 26.21 -5.99 -10.84
N MET A 256 25.15 -6.78 -11.04
CA MET A 256 25.15 -7.91 -11.96
C MET A 256 23.96 -7.83 -12.90
N GLY A 257 24.22 -7.52 -14.18
CA GLY A 257 23.20 -7.64 -15.21
C GLY A 257 23.71 -7.91 -16.61
N LYS A 258 22.77 -8.28 -17.48
CA LYS A 258 23.10 -8.67 -18.85
C LYS A 258 23.20 -7.46 -19.77
N ASP A 259 22.19 -6.59 -19.69
CA ASP A 259 22.01 -5.43 -20.54
C ASP A 259 21.93 -4.21 -19.58
N MET A 260 23.05 -3.50 -19.37
CA MET A 260 23.18 -2.38 -18.44
C MET A 260 23.48 -1.08 -19.18
N MET A 261 22.79 -0.01 -18.81
CA MET A 261 23.06 1.36 -19.24
C MET A 261 23.23 2.21 -17.99
N VAL A 262 24.48 2.58 -17.70
CA VAL A 262 24.86 3.44 -16.58
C VAL A 262 25.38 4.73 -17.19
N ASP A 263 24.77 5.86 -16.86
CA ASP A 263 25.14 7.16 -17.45
C ASP A 263 26.46 7.72 -16.85
N ASP A 264 26.96 7.13 -15.75
CA ASP A 264 28.29 7.41 -15.21
C ASP A 264 29.38 6.44 -15.73
N GLU A 265 30.19 6.91 -16.69
CA GLU A 265 31.34 6.18 -17.24
C GLU A 265 32.41 5.87 -16.17
N GLU A 266 32.45 6.62 -15.06
CA GLU A 266 33.42 6.40 -13.99
C GLU A 266 33.17 5.10 -13.21
N GLU A 267 31.93 4.60 -13.19
CA GLU A 267 31.50 3.38 -12.50
C GLU A 267 31.80 2.11 -13.31
N TRP A 268 32.03 2.21 -14.63
CA TRP A 268 32.27 1.04 -15.49
C TRP A 268 33.47 0.21 -15.03
N LYS A 269 34.46 0.84 -14.40
CA LYS A 269 35.65 0.17 -13.85
C LYS A 269 35.33 -0.85 -12.75
N VAL A 270 34.18 -0.75 -12.08
CA VAL A 270 33.77 -1.66 -11.00
C VAL A 270 33.46 -3.05 -11.57
N ASN A 271 32.61 -3.11 -12.60
CA ASN A 271 32.17 -4.37 -13.21
C ASN A 271 33.02 -4.80 -14.40
N PHE A 272 33.65 -3.83 -15.07
CA PHE A 272 34.57 -4.03 -16.18
C PHE A 272 35.92 -3.41 -15.83
N PRO A 273 36.79 -4.11 -15.08
CA PRO A 273 38.07 -3.56 -14.59
C PRO A 273 38.96 -2.95 -15.68
N HIS A 274 38.80 -3.39 -16.92
CA HIS A 274 39.50 -2.84 -18.08
C HIS A 274 39.10 -1.40 -18.42
N CYS A 275 37.86 -0.97 -18.12
CA CYS A 275 37.38 0.40 -18.32
C CYS A 275 38.09 1.41 -17.42
N GLY A 276 38.61 1.00 -16.26
CA GLY A 276 39.45 1.84 -15.39
C GLY A 276 40.95 1.86 -15.74
N GLY A 277 41.34 1.25 -16.86
CA GLY A 277 42.75 1.17 -17.27
C GLY A 277 43.30 2.51 -17.75
N SER A 278 44.63 2.70 -17.72
CA SER A 278 45.28 3.97 -18.10
C SER A 278 45.28 4.29 -19.61
N GLU A 279 44.79 3.39 -20.47
CA GLU A 279 44.86 3.49 -21.93
C GLU A 279 43.45 3.34 -22.57
N GLN A 280 42.47 4.11 -22.08
CA GLN A 280 41.11 4.11 -22.62
C GLN A 280 40.94 4.95 -23.90
N SER A 281 39.79 4.78 -24.55
CA SER A 281 39.29 5.61 -25.64
C SER A 281 37.80 5.91 -25.41
N PRO A 282 37.26 7.05 -25.89
CA PRO A 282 37.90 8.05 -26.74
C PRO A 282 38.88 8.98 -25.99
N ILE A 283 39.70 9.72 -26.74
CA ILE A 283 40.56 10.78 -26.19
C ILE A 283 40.30 12.11 -26.91
N ASN A 284 40.51 13.22 -26.21
CA ASN A 284 40.56 14.54 -26.84
C ASN A 284 41.88 14.69 -27.63
N ILE A 285 41.80 14.79 -28.96
CA ILE A 285 42.99 14.95 -29.81
C ILE A 285 43.38 16.43 -29.88
N ASP A 286 44.35 16.84 -29.05
CA ASP A 286 45.01 18.13 -29.23
C ASP A 286 46.00 18.07 -30.40
N THR A 287 45.60 18.65 -31.52
CA THR A 287 46.42 18.73 -32.74
C THR A 287 47.77 19.44 -32.54
N GLY A 288 47.92 20.29 -31.53
CA GLY A 288 49.19 20.93 -31.19
C GLY A 288 50.21 19.99 -30.55
N SER A 289 49.75 18.91 -29.91
CA SER A 289 50.59 17.90 -29.24
C SER A 289 50.80 16.61 -30.05
N VAL A 290 50.19 16.49 -31.23
CA VAL A 290 50.35 15.31 -32.09
C VAL A 290 51.79 15.17 -32.56
N VAL A 291 52.36 13.96 -32.42
CA VAL A 291 53.68 13.64 -32.95
C VAL A 291 53.57 13.24 -34.41
N PHE A 292 54.21 14.00 -35.30
CA PHE A 292 54.28 13.66 -36.72
C PHE A 292 55.17 12.44 -36.96
N ASP A 293 54.60 11.37 -37.50
CA ASP A 293 55.34 10.19 -37.96
C ASP A 293 55.34 10.10 -39.50
N PRO A 294 56.47 10.39 -40.17
CA PRO A 294 56.58 10.30 -41.62
C PRO A 294 56.52 8.87 -42.17
N ASN A 295 56.58 7.84 -41.32
CA ASN A 295 56.48 6.44 -41.73
C ASN A 295 55.03 5.97 -41.85
N LEU A 296 54.06 6.72 -41.31
CA LEU A 296 52.63 6.41 -41.45
C LEU A 296 52.21 6.57 -42.92
N LYS A 297 51.86 5.44 -43.53
CA LYS A 297 51.40 5.37 -44.91
C LYS A 297 49.90 5.64 -44.98
N PRO A 298 49.40 6.16 -46.12
CA PRO A 298 47.96 6.28 -46.33
C PRO A 298 47.24 4.94 -46.14
N ILE A 299 46.13 4.95 -45.39
CA ILE A 299 45.25 3.79 -45.23
C ILE A 299 44.66 3.42 -46.59
N ARG A 300 44.82 2.16 -47.02
CA ARG A 300 44.29 1.64 -48.29
C ARG A 300 43.16 0.65 -48.02
N LEU A 301 41.94 1.07 -48.30
CA LEU A 301 40.76 0.22 -48.19
C LEU A 301 40.47 -0.48 -49.52
N SER A 302 40.31 -1.80 -49.50
CA SER A 302 39.93 -2.61 -50.67
C SER A 302 38.63 -3.36 -50.36
N GLY A 303 37.71 -3.48 -51.32
CA GLY A 303 36.46 -4.23 -51.12
C GLY A 303 35.34 -3.49 -50.38
N TYR A 304 35.51 -2.19 -50.06
CA TYR A 304 34.48 -1.36 -49.43
C TYR A 304 33.43 -0.82 -50.43
N ASN A 305 33.69 -0.93 -51.73
CA ASN A 305 32.73 -0.59 -52.77
C ASN A 305 31.76 -1.76 -52.98
N VAL A 306 30.83 -1.91 -52.03
CA VAL A 306 29.82 -2.96 -52.03
C VAL A 306 28.73 -2.61 -53.04
N THR A 307 28.37 -3.54 -53.92
CA THR A 307 27.31 -3.32 -54.91
C THR A 307 25.93 -3.34 -54.26
N SER A 308 24.97 -2.62 -54.85
CA SER A 308 23.57 -2.58 -54.37
C SER A 308 22.85 -3.93 -54.40
N ALA A 309 23.47 -4.97 -54.98
CA ALA A 309 22.96 -6.33 -54.99
C ALA A 309 23.34 -7.13 -53.72
N ALA A 310 24.28 -6.64 -52.91
CA ALA A 310 24.66 -7.29 -51.67
C ALA A 310 23.67 -6.93 -50.55
N SER A 311 23.13 -7.95 -49.89
CA SER A 311 22.32 -7.77 -48.68
C SER A 311 23.24 -7.65 -47.47
N LEU A 312 23.17 -6.52 -46.78
CA LEU A 312 23.84 -6.29 -45.50
C LEU A 312 22.82 -6.48 -44.37
N ARG A 313 23.27 -7.09 -43.26
CA ARG A 313 22.53 -7.14 -42.01
C ARG A 313 22.66 -5.80 -41.32
N LEU A 314 21.54 -5.19 -40.97
CA LEU A 314 21.46 -4.09 -40.03
C LEU A 314 20.78 -4.60 -38.76
N LYS A 315 21.45 -4.44 -37.62
CA LYS A 315 20.95 -4.83 -36.30
C LYS A 315 21.02 -3.62 -35.38
N ASN A 316 19.90 -3.23 -34.79
CA ASN A 316 19.93 -2.35 -33.61
C ASN A 316 20.28 -3.21 -32.39
N ASN A 317 21.35 -2.87 -31.67
CA ASN A 317 21.80 -3.61 -30.50
C ASN A 317 21.37 -2.99 -29.16
N GLY A 318 20.57 -1.91 -29.18
CA GLY A 318 20.16 -1.16 -27.98
C GLY A 318 21.02 0.07 -27.70
N HIS A 319 22.29 0.07 -28.13
CA HIS A 319 23.24 1.17 -27.93
C HIS A 319 23.63 1.86 -29.24
N THR A 320 23.64 1.14 -30.37
CA THR A 320 23.99 1.65 -31.71
C THR A 320 23.44 0.76 -32.83
N GLY A 321 23.47 1.26 -34.07
CA GLY A 321 23.16 0.49 -35.28
C GLY A 321 24.39 -0.27 -35.78
N GLU A 322 24.38 -1.60 -35.69
CA GLU A 322 25.44 -2.48 -36.18
C GLU A 322 25.17 -2.93 -37.62
N TYR A 323 26.18 -2.81 -38.49
CA TYR A 323 26.15 -3.28 -39.86
C TYR A 323 27.06 -4.51 -40.04
N GLY A 324 26.59 -5.56 -40.71
CA GLY A 324 27.38 -6.76 -40.99
C GLY A 324 27.03 -7.38 -42.34
N GLN A 325 27.92 -8.23 -42.87
CA GLN A 325 27.58 -9.05 -44.04
C GLN A 325 26.75 -10.26 -43.61
N ASN A 326 25.78 -10.67 -44.43
CA ASN A 326 25.13 -11.96 -44.25
C ASN A 326 26.15 -13.05 -44.59
N GLY A 327 26.41 -13.95 -43.63
CA GLY A 327 27.24 -15.14 -43.82
C GLY A 327 26.52 -16.22 -44.60
#